data_AF-G3Y4Z1-F1
#
_entry.id   AF-G3Y4Z1-F1
#
_cell.length_a   1.000
_cell.length_b   1.000
_cell.length_c   1.000
_cell.angle_alpha   90.00
_cell.angle_beta   90.00
_cell.angle_gamma   90.00
#
_symmetry.space_group_name_H-M   'P 1'
#
loop_
_entity.id
_entity.type
_entity.pdbx_description
1 polymer ?
#
loop_
_entity_poly.entity_id
_entity_poly.type
_entity_poly.pdbx_seq_one_letter_code
_entity_poly.pdbx_strand_id
1 'polypeptide(L)' 'MGPKRQSSPTTPRACQFCRVRKIRCDNEKPTCGSCQRHDRQCVYVVDPPRQ' A
#
# COMPACT_ATOMS: atom_id res chain seq x y z
N MET A 1 -4.60 27.83 -17.31
CA MET A 1 -5.16 26.64 -16.65
C MET A 1 -4.28 25.45 -16.98
N GLY A 2 -3.42 25.02 -16.06
CA GLY A 2 -2.43 23.97 -16.32
C GLY A 2 -3.01 22.56 -16.16
N PRO A 3 -2.56 21.56 -16.94
CA PRO A 3 -3.05 20.20 -16.81
C PRO A 3 -2.58 19.62 -15.48
N LYS A 4 -3.54 19.26 -14.61
CA LYS A 4 -3.26 18.66 -13.30
C LYS A 4 -2.61 17.29 -13.56
N ARG A 5 -1.32 17.17 -13.24
CA ARG A 5 -0.53 15.94 -13.30
C ARG A 5 -1.32 14.78 -12.68
N GLN A 6 -1.77 13.87 -13.52
CA GLN A 6 -2.39 12.61 -13.12
C GLN A 6 -1.29 11.72 -12.54
N SER A 7 -1.15 11.71 -11.23
CA SER A 7 -0.24 10.82 -10.51
C SER A 7 -0.83 9.40 -10.49
N SER A 8 -0.65 8.70 -11.61
CA SER A 8 -0.88 7.26 -11.72
C SER A 8 -0.07 6.52 -10.66
N PRO A 9 -0.66 5.69 -9.78
CA PRO A 9 0.14 4.90 -8.86
C PRO A 9 0.59 3.62 -9.56
N THR A 10 1.56 3.72 -10.47
CA THR A 10 2.31 2.57 -10.99
C THR A 10 3.43 2.24 -10.01
N THR A 11 3.08 1.66 -8.87
CA THR A 11 4.02 0.89 -8.04
C THR A 11 3.24 -0.19 -7.30
N PRO A 12 3.77 -1.43 -7.18
CA PRO A 12 3.15 -2.47 -6.37
C PRO A 12 2.96 -1.94 -4.95
N ARG A 13 1.70 -1.73 -4.56
CA ARG A 13 1.36 -1.11 -3.29
C ARG A 13 1.75 -2.08 -2.16
N ALA A 14 2.76 -1.71 -1.40
CA ALA A 14 2.93 -2.23 -0.05
C ALA A 14 1.60 -2.08 0.72
N CYS A 15 1.28 -3.03 1.58
CA CYS A 15 0.09 -2.93 2.43
C CYS A 15 0.15 -1.66 3.28
N GLN A 16 -1.01 -1.19 3.76
CA GLN A 16 -1.16 0.02 4.57
C GLN A 16 -0.22 0.00 5.78
N PHE A 17 -0.10 -1.15 6.44
CA PHE A 17 0.77 -1.30 7.60
C PHE A 17 2.24 -1.02 7.26
N CYS A 18 2.75 -1.66 6.21
CA CYS A 18 4.12 -1.45 5.76
C CYS A 18 4.34 -0.02 5.23
N ARG A 19 3.32 0.58 4.59
CA ARG A 19 3.35 1.98 4.15
C ARG A 19 3.46 2.95 5.32
N VAL A 20 2.60 2.81 6.32
CA VAL A 20 2.61 3.68 7.52
C VAL A 20 3.91 3.53 8.29
N ARG A 21 4.41 2.30 8.41
CA ARG A 21 5.70 2.02 9.08
C ARG A 21 6.92 2.30 8.23
N LYS A 22 6.77 2.63 6.94
CA LYS A 22 7.86 2.81 5.98
C LYS A 22 8.85 1.63 5.96
N ILE A 23 8.34 0.41 6.07
CA ILE A 23 9.12 -0.83 6.03
C ILE A 23 8.93 -1.56 4.70
N ARG A 24 9.85 -2.48 4.38
CA ARG A 24 9.73 -3.34 3.21
C ARG A 24 8.49 -4.24 3.36
N CYS A 25 7.67 -4.29 2.32
CA CYS A 25 6.52 -5.19 2.25
C CYS A 25 6.87 -6.36 1.33
N ASP A 26 6.80 -7.57 1.87
CA ASP A 26 7.09 -8.81 1.14
C ASP A 26 5.94 -9.21 0.20
N ASN A 27 4.80 -8.52 0.30
CA ASN A 27 3.59 -8.71 -0.52
C ASN A 27 3.05 -10.16 -0.56
N GLU A 28 3.45 -10.98 0.40
CA GLU A 28 2.92 -12.33 0.60
C GLU A 28 1.40 -12.25 0.86
N LYS A 29 0.65 -13.17 0.27
CA LYS A 29 -0.81 -13.28 0.42
C LYS A 29 -1.13 -14.55 1.22
N PRO A 30 -2.02 -14.51 2.21
CA PRO A 30 -2.97 -13.44 2.53
C PRO A 30 -2.39 -12.25 3.33
N THR A 31 -1.27 -12.47 4.02
CA THR A 31 -0.70 -11.51 4.98
C THR A 31 0.79 -11.36 4.68
N CYS A 32 1.29 -10.12 4.60
CA CYS A 32 2.71 -9.88 4.38
C CYS A 32 3.55 -10.46 5.53
N GLY A 33 4.76 -10.98 5.31
CA GLY A 33 5.58 -11.56 6.40
C GLY A 33 5.77 -10.63 7.61
N SER A 34 5.95 -9.32 7.38
CA SER A 34 5.99 -8.31 8.45
C SER A 34 4.66 -8.22 9.22
N CYS A 35 3.54 -8.27 8.51
CA CYS A 35 2.19 -8.19 9.08
C CYS A 35 1.88 -9.46 9.89
N GLN A 36 2.27 -10.63 9.38
CA GLN A 36 2.11 -11.92 10.04
C GLN A 36 2.93 -12.00 11.33
N ARG A 37 4.20 -11.59 11.29
CA ARG A 37 5.08 -11.58 12.49
C ARG A 37 4.60 -10.63 13.60
N HIS A 38 3.89 -9.58 13.22
CA HIS A 38 3.35 -8.62 14.17
C HIS A 38 1.88 -8.89 14.54
N ASP A 39 1.26 -9.94 13.98
CA ASP A 39 -0.18 -10.22 14.09
C ASP A 39 -1.03 -8.96 13.81
N ARG A 40 -0.68 -8.24 12.73
CA ARG A 40 -1.35 -7.00 12.31
C ARG A 40 -2.13 -7.20 11.02
N GLN A 41 -3.18 -6.38 10.88
CA GLN A 41 -4.03 -6.40 9.71
C GLN A 41 -3.28 -5.96 8.45
N CYS A 42 -3.15 -6.87 7.49
CA CYS A 42 -2.55 -6.62 6.19
C CYS A 42 -3.61 -6.07 5.22
N VAL A 43 -3.83 -4.76 5.25
CA VAL A 43 -4.81 -4.09 4.38
C VAL A 43 -4.12 -3.53 3.15
N TYR A 44 -4.46 -4.01 1.96
CA TYR A 44 -4.05 -3.37 0.71
C TYR A 44 -5.13 -2.38 0.29
N VAL A 45 -5.08 -1.15 0.83
CA VAL A 45 -5.99 -0.08 0.39
C VAL A 45 -5.64 0.29 -1.06
N VAL A 46 -6.57 0.07 -1.96
CA VAL A 46 -6.63 0.76 -3.25
C VAL A 46 -7.26 2.11 -2.90
N ASP A 47 -6.51 3.21 -3.00
CA ASP A 47 -7.16 4.51 -2.80
C ASP A 47 -8.28 4.60 -3.83
N PRO A 48 -9.53 4.92 -3.41
CA PRO A 48 -10.56 5.22 -4.37
C PRO A 48 -10.09 6.39 -5.24
N PRO A 49 -10.40 6.39 -6.56
CA PRO A 49 -10.08 7.52 -7.41
C PRO A 49 -10.73 8.76 -6.79
N ARG A 50 -9.89 9.69 -6.34
CA ARG A 50 -10.32 10.93 -5.73
C ARG A 50 -11.00 11.77 -6.83
N GLN A 51 -12.31 11.98 -6.71
CA GLN A 51 -13.10 12.85 -7.61
C GLN A 51 -12.76 14.33 -7.41
#